data_AF-A0AA40DVD2-F1
#
_entry.id   AF-A0AA40DVD2-F1
#
_cell.length_a   1.000
_cell.length_b   1.000
_cell.length_c   1.000
_cell.angle_alpha   90.00
_cell.angle_beta   90.00
_cell.angle_gamma   90.00
#
_symmetry.space_group_name_H-M   'P 1'
#
loop_
_entity.id
_entity.type
_entity.pdbx_description
1 polymer ?
#
loop_
_entity_poly.entity_id
_entity_poly.type
_entity_poly.pdbx_seq_one_letter_code
_entity_poly.pdbx_strand_id
1 'polypeptide(L)'
;LLLALVAAGARGQTTISVYLPDYDNSDWEALRGSVLSSDQFSTAYTIFCAEQAPSCEIAGDLPFIFTEGPETLKYTGAAADEITADLHCKLEGRTEATCTGSSSLGQNFHQGTVHGPTQTVWTSTFSGSDVVWGILTLATPGPAQGTTDIDG
;
A
#
# COMPACT_ATOMS: atom_id res chain seq x y z
N LEU A 1 -19.78 -48.78 8.29
CA LEU A 1 -19.75 -47.36 7.88
C LEU A 1 -18.64 -46.68 8.68
N LEU A 2 -17.46 -46.46 8.10
CA LEU A 2 -16.42 -45.62 8.71
C LEU A 2 -16.64 -44.18 8.21
N LEU A 3 -16.98 -43.28 9.13
CA LEU A 3 -16.96 -41.84 8.86
C LEU A 3 -15.51 -41.38 8.84
N ALA A 4 -15.01 -41.00 7.66
CA ALA A 4 -13.77 -40.26 7.55
C ALA A 4 -14.02 -38.81 7.96
N LEU A 5 -13.36 -38.36 9.03
CA LEU A 5 -13.30 -36.95 9.40
C LEU A 5 -12.55 -36.19 8.30
N VAL A 6 -13.22 -35.24 7.66
CA VAL A 6 -12.58 -34.25 6.79
C VAL A 6 -11.85 -33.27 7.72
N ALA A 7 -10.52 -33.38 7.79
CA ALA A 7 -9.70 -32.36 8.42
C ALA A 7 -9.81 -31.09 7.56
N ALA A 8 -10.53 -30.08 8.05
CA ALA A 8 -10.49 -28.75 7.50
C ALA A 8 -9.08 -28.19 7.78
N GLY A 9 -8.20 -28.24 6.78
CA GLY A 9 -6.92 -27.56 6.84
C GLY A 9 -7.16 -26.07 7.06
N ALA A 10 -6.54 -25.51 8.09
CA ALA A 10 -6.40 -24.07 8.21
C ALA A 10 -5.77 -23.58 6.89
N ARG A 11 -6.51 -22.74 6.14
CA ARG A 11 -5.94 -22.08 4.96
C ARG A 11 -4.74 -21.27 5.46
N GLY A 12 -3.53 -21.71 5.10
CA GLY A 12 -2.31 -20.98 5.44
C GLY A 12 -2.46 -19.55 4.95
N GLN A 13 -2.37 -18.61 5.87
CA GLN A 13 -2.44 -17.20 5.56
C GLN A 13 -1.16 -16.82 4.81
N THR A 14 -1.29 -16.31 3.59
CA THR A 14 -0.14 -15.89 2.79
C THR A 14 0.31 -14.51 3.25
N THR A 15 1.61 -14.35 3.49
CA THR A 15 2.21 -13.07 3.88
C THR A 15 3.33 -12.69 2.93
N ILE A 16 3.54 -11.39 2.73
CA ILE A 16 4.62 -10.83 1.90
C ILE A 16 5.33 -9.70 2.64
N SER A 17 6.57 -9.40 2.21
CA SER A 17 7.43 -8.40 2.85
C SER A 17 7.38 -7.11 2.05
N VAL A 18 6.83 -6.04 2.64
CA VAL A 18 6.59 -4.77 1.95
C VAL A 18 7.35 -3.67 2.66
N TYR A 19 7.86 -2.68 1.91
CA TYR A 19 8.40 -1.46 2.49
C TYR A 19 7.56 -0.27 2.05
N LEU A 20 7.04 0.49 3.00
CA LEU A 20 6.38 1.77 2.79
C LEU A 20 6.99 2.76 3.81
N PRO A 21 7.55 3.90 3.38
CA PRO A 21 8.10 4.89 4.30
C PRO A 21 7.07 5.33 5.33
N ASP A 22 7.54 5.58 6.56
CA ASP A 22 6.74 6.05 7.71
C ASP A 22 5.68 5.07 8.24
N TYR A 23 5.62 3.81 7.74
CA TYR A 23 4.78 2.75 8.30
C TYR A 23 5.60 1.86 9.21
N ASP A 24 5.06 1.56 10.39
CA ASP A 24 5.65 0.64 11.36
C ASP A 24 4.86 -0.67 11.48
N ASN A 25 5.36 -1.58 12.32
CA ASN A 25 4.75 -2.90 12.49
C ASN A 25 3.28 -2.84 12.95
N SER A 26 2.91 -1.85 13.76
CA SER A 26 1.54 -1.70 14.25
C SER A 26 0.59 -1.27 13.14
N ASP A 27 1.06 -0.45 12.19
CA ASP A 27 0.29 -0.10 11.00
C ASP A 27 0.03 -1.36 10.15
N TRP A 28 1.05 -2.20 9.94
CA TRP A 28 0.92 -3.41 9.12
C TRP A 28 -0.03 -4.46 9.71
N GLU A 29 -0.16 -4.53 11.03
CA GLU A 29 -1.11 -5.44 11.70
C GLU A 29 -2.59 -5.09 11.36
N ALA A 30 -2.87 -3.79 11.22
CA ALA A 30 -4.19 -3.27 10.88
C ALA A 30 -4.54 -3.41 9.38
N LEU A 31 -3.56 -3.72 8.52
CA LEU A 31 -3.71 -3.71 7.07
C LEU A 31 -3.78 -5.11 6.47
N ARG A 32 -4.43 -5.21 5.30
CA ARG A 32 -4.48 -6.40 4.45
C ARG A 32 -4.13 -6.03 3.02
N GLY A 33 -3.60 -7.02 2.30
CA GLY A 33 -3.26 -6.90 0.90
C GLY A 33 -4.10 -7.83 0.02
N SER A 34 -4.28 -7.49 -1.25
CA SER A 34 -4.74 -8.43 -2.27
C SER A 34 -3.97 -8.22 -3.57
N VAL A 35 -3.67 -9.30 -4.28
CA VAL A 35 -3.07 -9.22 -5.62
C VAL A 35 -4.11 -8.60 -6.58
N LEU A 36 -3.72 -7.52 -7.25
CA LEU A 36 -4.48 -6.92 -8.35
C LEU A 36 -4.08 -7.53 -9.69
N SER A 37 -2.78 -7.66 -9.93
CA SER A 37 -2.20 -8.26 -11.13
C SER A 37 -0.79 -8.78 -10.84
N SER A 38 -0.31 -9.70 -11.66
CA SER A 38 1.07 -10.19 -11.58
C SER A 38 1.55 -10.58 -12.97
N ASP A 39 2.79 -10.22 -13.29
CA ASP A 39 3.51 -10.66 -14.47
C ASP A 39 4.91 -11.20 -14.09
N GLN A 40 5.77 -11.43 -15.09
CA GLN A 40 7.11 -11.99 -14.88
C GLN A 40 8.13 -10.99 -14.27
N PHE A 41 7.80 -9.71 -14.24
CA PHE A 41 8.65 -8.63 -13.73
C PHE A 41 8.19 -8.10 -12.39
N SER A 42 6.88 -8.21 -12.12
CA SER A 42 6.23 -7.33 -11.17
C SER A 42 4.90 -7.92 -10.65
N THR A 43 4.62 -7.77 -9.36
CA THR A 43 3.30 -8.08 -8.78
C THR A 43 2.71 -6.83 -8.16
N ALA A 44 1.51 -6.46 -8.60
CA ALA A 44 0.74 -5.32 -8.12
C ALA A 44 -0.25 -5.75 -7.03
N TYR A 45 -0.27 -5.04 -5.91
CA TYR A 45 -1.18 -5.32 -4.80
C TYR A 45 -1.96 -4.08 -4.38
N THR A 46 -3.20 -4.27 -3.92
CA THR A 46 -3.96 -3.25 -3.18
C THR A 46 -3.77 -3.43 -1.68
N ILE A 47 -3.74 -2.33 -0.92
CA ILE A 47 -3.71 -2.31 0.55
C ILE A 47 -5.04 -1.72 1.04
N PHE A 48 -5.62 -2.33 2.06
CA PHE A 48 -6.90 -1.94 2.67
C PHE A 48 -6.92 -2.32 4.15
N CYS A 49 -7.87 -1.76 4.91
CA CYS A 49 -8.03 -2.08 6.33
C CYS A 49 -8.53 -3.51 6.56
N ALA A 50 -8.03 -4.17 7.60
CA ALA A 50 -8.60 -5.43 8.06
C ALA A 50 -10.01 -5.20 8.63
N GLU A 51 -10.94 -6.12 8.37
CA GLU A 51 -12.36 -6.02 8.80
C GLU A 51 -12.59 -5.78 10.30
N GLN A 52 -11.59 -6.01 11.15
CA GLN A 52 -11.67 -5.89 12.61
C GLN A 52 -10.57 -4.99 13.18
N ALA A 53 -9.95 -4.14 12.36
CA ALA A 53 -9.00 -3.14 12.84
C ALA A 53 -9.76 -1.99 13.53
N PRO A 54 -9.58 -1.76 14.85
CA PRO A 54 -10.33 -0.74 15.59
C PRO A 54 -9.96 0.70 15.17
N SER A 55 -8.78 0.88 14.59
CA SER A 55 -8.30 2.12 13.99
C SER A 55 -7.40 1.73 12.82
N CYS A 56 -7.77 2.12 11.60
CA CYS A 56 -6.94 1.94 10.43
C CYS A 56 -7.01 3.22 9.62
N GLU A 57 -5.89 3.92 9.56
CA GLU A 57 -5.70 5.07 8.69
C GLU A 57 -4.68 4.65 7.65
N ILE A 58 -5.08 4.68 6.38
CA ILE A 58 -4.14 4.54 5.28
C ILE A 58 -3.87 5.95 4.78
N ALA A 59 -2.60 6.26 4.51
CA ALA A 59 -2.15 7.59 4.12
C ALA A 59 -2.73 8.02 2.74
N GLY A 60 -4.00 8.44 2.74
CA GLY A 60 -4.74 8.96 1.59
C GLY A 60 -5.85 8.04 1.06
N ASP A 61 -6.87 8.65 0.46
CA ASP A 61 -8.06 8.00 -0.13
C ASP A 61 -7.79 7.35 -1.50
N LEU A 62 -6.51 7.16 -1.82
CA LEU A 62 -6.07 6.75 -3.15
C LEU A 62 -5.63 5.29 -3.11
N PRO A 63 -6.03 4.46 -4.10
CA PRO A 63 -5.69 3.05 -4.11
C PRO A 63 -4.17 2.88 -4.12
N PHE A 64 -3.63 2.22 -3.10
CA PHE A 64 -2.23 1.83 -3.06
C PHE A 64 -2.02 0.72 -4.07
N ILE A 65 -1.12 0.94 -5.02
CA ILE A 65 -0.49 -0.15 -5.76
C ILE A 65 0.94 -0.21 -5.26
N PHE A 66 1.45 -1.40 -4.97
CA PHE A 66 2.90 -1.57 -4.85
C PHE A 66 3.36 -2.71 -5.73
N THR A 67 4.61 -2.61 -6.15
CA THR A 67 5.24 -3.55 -7.07
C THR A 67 6.46 -4.17 -6.41
N GLU A 68 6.47 -5.50 -6.27
CA GLU A 68 7.68 -6.25 -5.90
C GLU A 68 8.51 -6.62 -7.15
N GLY A 69 9.81 -6.27 -7.15
CA GLY A 69 10.74 -6.51 -8.24
C GLY A 69 12.10 -5.80 -8.00
N PRO A 70 13.07 -5.89 -8.93
CA PRO A 70 14.33 -5.12 -8.84
C PRO A 70 14.10 -3.60 -8.79
N GLU A 71 12.93 -3.17 -9.29
CA GLU A 71 12.40 -1.81 -9.16
C GLU A 71 11.05 -1.86 -8.42
N THR A 72 11.13 -1.99 -7.10
CA THR A 72 10.50 -1.14 -6.10
C THR A 72 9.03 -0.70 -6.15
N LEU A 73 8.51 -0.51 -4.92
CA LEU A 73 7.31 0.23 -4.55
C LEU A 73 7.05 1.43 -5.48
N LYS A 74 5.94 1.34 -6.25
CA LYS A 74 5.36 2.42 -7.03
C LYS A 74 3.92 2.65 -6.58
N TYR A 75 3.72 3.70 -5.81
CA TYR A 75 2.42 4.27 -5.49
C TYR A 75 2.02 5.26 -6.61
N THR A 76 0.80 5.11 -7.11
CA THR A 76 0.13 6.11 -7.94
C THR A 76 -1.31 6.19 -7.47
N GLY A 77 -1.65 7.32 -6.88
CA GLY A 77 -3.00 7.68 -6.48
C GLY A 77 -3.50 8.86 -7.31
N ALA A 78 -4.77 8.82 -7.75
CA ALA A 78 -5.40 9.99 -8.35
C ALA A 78 -6.90 10.08 -8.02
N ALA A 79 -7.33 11.25 -7.58
CA ALA A 79 -8.72 11.69 -7.59
C ALA A 79 -8.83 12.80 -8.65
N ALA A 80 -9.69 12.59 -9.65
CA ALA A 80 -9.78 13.46 -10.82
C ALA A 80 -10.05 14.92 -10.40
N ASP A 81 -9.29 15.85 -10.96
CA ASP A 81 -9.37 17.31 -10.71
C ASP A 81 -9.11 17.77 -9.26
N GLU A 82 -8.74 16.87 -8.35
CA GLU A 82 -8.48 17.15 -6.94
C GLU A 82 -7.02 16.91 -6.55
N ILE A 83 -6.53 15.68 -6.68
CA ILE A 83 -5.18 15.32 -6.26
C ILE A 83 -4.61 14.19 -7.11
N THR A 84 -3.34 14.32 -7.49
CA THR A 84 -2.50 13.21 -7.96
C THR A 84 -1.33 13.08 -7.02
N ALA A 85 -0.96 11.86 -6.66
CA ALA A 85 0.22 11.58 -5.88
C ALA A 85 0.93 10.33 -6.41
N ASP A 86 2.24 10.42 -6.59
CA ASP A 86 3.10 9.34 -7.05
C ASP A 86 4.26 9.20 -6.07
N LEU A 87 4.62 7.96 -5.71
CA LEU A 87 5.78 7.67 -4.88
C LEU A 87 6.48 6.44 -5.44
N HIS A 88 7.74 6.63 -5.79
CA HIS A 88 8.61 5.60 -6.33
C HIS A 88 9.80 5.44 -5.41
N CYS A 89 10.02 4.25 -4.86
CA CYS A 89 11.26 3.98 -4.15
C CYS A 89 12.27 3.30 -5.09
N LYS A 90 13.53 3.23 -4.68
CA LYS A 90 14.53 2.29 -5.18
C LYS A 90 15.12 1.55 -3.98
N LEU A 91 14.78 0.26 -3.86
CA LEU A 91 15.24 -0.61 -2.78
C LEU A 91 16.61 -1.16 -3.16
N GLU A 92 17.68 -0.48 -2.74
CA GLU A 92 19.06 -0.93 -2.94
C GLU A 92 19.41 -1.96 -1.85
N GLY A 93 18.88 -3.18 -2.01
CA GLY A 93 18.88 -4.18 -0.94
C GLY A 93 17.82 -3.90 0.13
N ARG A 94 17.89 -4.64 1.26
CA ARG A 94 16.91 -4.48 2.36
C ARG A 94 17.26 -3.38 3.35
N THR A 95 18.35 -2.65 3.12
CA THR A 95 18.96 -1.74 4.12
C THR A 95 18.94 -0.27 3.71
N GLU A 96 18.59 0.03 2.46
CA GLU A 96 18.52 1.38 1.92
C GLU A 96 17.39 1.51 0.90
N ALA A 97 16.66 2.62 0.96
CA ALA A 97 15.57 2.96 0.06
C ALA A 97 15.69 4.41 -0.41
N THR A 98 15.91 4.65 -1.70
CA THR A 98 15.85 6.01 -2.27
C THR A 98 14.48 6.26 -2.87
N CYS A 99 13.67 7.10 -2.23
CA CYS A 99 12.30 7.39 -2.65
C CYS A 99 12.17 8.76 -3.28
N THR A 100 11.38 8.85 -4.35
CA THR A 100 10.95 10.07 -5.01
C THR A 100 9.44 10.14 -4.96
N GLY A 101 8.91 11.16 -4.29
CA GLY A 101 7.50 11.44 -4.24
C GLY A 101 7.16 12.70 -5.04
N SER A 102 5.99 12.71 -5.66
CA SER A 102 5.41 13.90 -6.26
C SER A 102 3.92 13.98 -5.97
N SER A 103 3.40 15.19 -5.78
CA SER A 103 1.96 15.41 -5.72
C SER A 103 1.57 16.66 -6.49
N SER A 104 0.37 16.65 -7.05
CA SER A 104 -0.26 17.80 -7.67
C SER A 104 -1.67 17.99 -7.14
N LEU A 105 -1.96 19.18 -6.65
CA LEU A 105 -3.29 19.58 -6.21
C LEU A 105 -3.97 20.35 -7.34
N GLY A 106 -5.20 19.97 -7.65
CA GLY A 106 -6.04 20.62 -8.65
C GLY A 106 -6.49 22.01 -8.21
N GLN A 107 -6.97 22.84 -9.14
CA GLN A 107 -7.34 24.23 -8.85
C GLN A 107 -8.44 24.39 -7.79
N ASN A 108 -9.28 23.36 -7.62
CA ASN A 108 -10.39 23.36 -6.67
C ASN A 108 -10.07 22.63 -5.36
N PHE A 109 -8.81 22.21 -5.16
CA PHE A 109 -8.43 21.50 -3.93
C PHE A 109 -8.29 22.47 -2.75
N HIS A 110 -9.03 22.20 -1.67
CA HIS A 110 -8.94 22.93 -0.42
C HIS A 110 -9.02 21.97 0.77
N GLN A 111 -7.93 21.84 1.53
CA GLN A 111 -7.89 21.03 2.75
C GLN A 111 -7.12 21.77 3.85
N GLY A 112 -7.83 22.22 4.88
CA GLY A 112 -7.24 23.04 5.94
C GLY A 112 -6.57 24.31 5.38
N THR A 113 -5.27 24.45 5.60
CA THR A 113 -4.46 25.57 5.09
C THR A 113 -3.83 25.33 3.71
N VAL A 114 -4.05 24.15 3.12
CA VAL A 114 -3.49 23.75 1.84
C VAL A 114 -4.50 24.07 0.72
N HIS A 115 -4.04 24.78 -0.31
CA HIS A 115 -4.84 25.18 -1.46
C HIS A 115 -4.11 24.84 -2.75
N GLY A 116 -4.86 24.35 -3.73
CA GLY A 116 -4.36 24.21 -5.10
C GLY A 116 -4.43 25.53 -5.89
N PRO A 117 -3.80 25.58 -7.08
CA PRO A 117 -2.93 24.55 -7.63
C PRO A 117 -1.53 24.62 -7.01
N THR A 118 -1.03 23.48 -6.55
CA THR A 118 0.35 23.34 -6.05
C THR A 118 0.92 22.03 -6.57
N GLN A 119 2.20 22.03 -6.94
CA GLN A 119 2.93 20.82 -7.26
C GLN A 119 4.15 20.72 -6.35
N THR A 120 4.36 19.52 -5.79
CA THR A 120 5.55 19.22 -4.99
C THR A 120 6.24 18.00 -5.56
N VAL A 121 7.57 18.01 -5.49
CA VAL A 121 8.41 16.87 -5.81
C VAL A 121 9.53 16.83 -4.78
N TRP A 122 9.81 15.66 -4.24
CA TRP A 122 10.87 15.45 -3.29
C TRP A 122 11.59 14.14 -3.59
N THR A 123 12.86 14.08 -3.20
CA THR A 123 13.66 12.85 -3.21
C THR A 123 14.33 12.72 -1.85
N SER A 124 14.31 11.53 -1.27
CA SER A 124 14.91 11.23 0.04
C SER A 124 15.45 9.81 0.07
N THR A 125 16.57 9.61 0.77
CA THR A 125 17.17 8.30 0.96
C THR A 125 17.04 7.90 2.43
N PHE A 126 16.36 6.78 2.66
CA PHE A 126 16.17 6.16 3.97
C PHE A 126 17.19 5.04 4.12
N SER A 127 17.82 4.91 5.29
CA SER A 127 18.87 3.90 5.51
C SER A 127 18.87 3.37 6.93
N GLY A 128 19.44 2.17 7.13
CA GLY A 128 19.64 1.61 8.46
C GLY A 128 18.31 1.37 9.19
N SER A 129 18.10 2.04 10.32
CA SER A 129 16.88 1.91 11.12
C SER A 129 15.64 2.53 10.49
N ASP A 130 15.80 3.42 9.49
CA ASP A 130 14.69 4.08 8.81
C ASP A 130 14.01 3.14 7.81
N VAL A 131 14.64 2.01 7.47
CA VAL A 131 14.10 1.01 6.55
C VAL A 131 13.46 -0.13 7.34
N VAL A 132 12.19 0.05 7.71
CA VAL A 132 11.38 -0.96 8.40
C VAL A 132 10.52 -1.72 7.39
N TRP A 133 10.80 -3.00 7.22
CA TRP A 133 9.99 -3.88 6.37
C TRP A 133 8.79 -4.41 7.13
N GLY A 134 7.60 -4.17 6.59
CA GLY A 134 6.34 -4.70 7.07
C GLY A 134 6.06 -6.12 6.58
N ILE A 135 5.20 -6.81 7.33
CA ILE A 135 4.65 -8.11 6.93
C ILE A 135 3.17 -7.88 6.56
N LEU A 136 2.89 -7.82 5.26
CA LEU A 136 1.54 -7.65 4.77
C LEU A 136 0.84 -9.01 4.65
N THR A 137 -0.29 -9.14 5.33
CA THR A 137 -1.14 -10.31 5.26
C THR A 137 -2.06 -10.24 4.05
N LEU A 138 -2.04 -11.25 3.18
CA LEU A 138 -2.90 -11.30 2.01
C LEU A 138 -4.29 -11.87 2.34
N ALA A 139 -5.31 -11.23 1.78
CA ALA A 139 -6.69 -11.67 1.78
C ALA A 139 -7.20 -11.78 0.32
N THR A 140 -8.12 -12.70 0.09
CA THR A 140 -8.71 -12.92 -1.24
C THR A 140 -10.19 -13.29 -1.09
N PRO A 141 -11.09 -12.63 -1.84
CA PRO A 141 -10.84 -11.51 -2.74
C PRO A 141 -10.45 -10.23 -1.97
N GLY A 142 -9.70 -9.32 -2.60
CA GLY A 142 -9.62 -7.94 -2.13
C GLY A 142 -10.93 -7.19 -2.32
N PRO A 143 -11.03 -5.94 -1.85
CA PRO A 143 -12.18 -5.07 -2.14
C PRO A 143 -12.36 -4.89 -3.66
N ALA A 144 -13.59 -4.62 -4.09
CA ALA A 144 -13.91 -4.45 -5.50
C ALA A 144 -13.13 -3.27 -6.11
N GLN A 145 -12.52 -3.46 -7.27
CA GLN A 145 -11.81 -2.40 -7.98
C GLN A 145 -12.77 -1.22 -8.27
N GLY A 146 -12.35 0.00 -7.95
CA GLY A 146 -13.17 1.20 -8.17
C GLY A 146 -14.13 1.56 -7.03
N THR A 147 -14.12 0.80 -5.93
CA THR A 147 -14.66 1.27 -4.65
C THR A 147 -13.56 2.04 -3.93
N THR A 148 -13.43 3.35 -4.21
CA THR A 148 -12.61 4.28 -3.42
C THR A 148 -13.27 4.62 -2.07
N ASP A 149 -14.27 3.85 -1.67
CA ASP A 149 -14.93 3.97 -0.38
C ASP A 149 -14.15 3.10 0.61
N ILE A 150 -13.04 3.65 1.11
CA ILE A 150 -12.33 3.14 2.30
C ILE A 150 -12.83 3.90 3.55
N ASP A 151 -13.99 4.56 3.45
CA ASP A 151 -14.67 5.03 4.64
C ASP A 151 -15.29 3.81 5.34
N GLY A 152 -14.82 3.56 6.55
CA GLY A 152 -15.60 2.78 7.52
C GLY A 152 -16.95 3.44 7.81
#